data_AF-A0A8J7KI68-F1
#
_entry.id   AF-A0A8J7KI68-F1
#
_cell.length_a   1.000
_cell.length_b   1.000
_cell.length_c   1.000
_cell.angle_alpha   90.00
_cell.angle_beta   90.00
_cell.angle_gamma   90.00
#
_symmetry.space_group_name_H-M   'P 1'
#
loop_
_entity.id
_entity.type
_entity.pdbx_description
1 polymer ?
#
loop_
_entity_poly.entity_id
_entity_poly.type
_entity_poly.pdbx_seq_one_letter_code
_entity_poly.pdbx_strand_id
1 'polypeptide(L)' 'MRKTSERLRCCICGGGTEDSPRYIEIEVTVADGDDRQLFGAHADHFESVLAQGFRLEILD' A
#
# COMPACT_ATOMS: atom_id res chain seq x y z
N MET A 1 -4.59 19.05 3.76
CA MET A 1 -4.11 17.97 4.66
C MET A 1 -5.27 17.01 4.91
N ARG A 2 -5.29 15.86 4.24
CA ARG A 2 -6.27 14.80 4.51
C ARG A 2 -5.70 13.95 5.65
N LYS A 3 -6.51 13.67 6.68
CA LYS A 3 -6.10 12.80 7.79
C LYS A 3 -5.87 11.40 7.21
N THR A 4 -4.65 10.88 7.36
CA THR A 4 -4.15 9.55 6.99
C THR A 4 -4.82 8.39 7.74
N SER A 5 -6.07 8.56 8.20
CA SER A 5 -6.69 7.64 9.18
C SER A 5 -7.70 6.64 8.61
N GLU A 6 -8.02 6.67 7.31
CA GLU A 6 -8.83 5.61 6.71
C GLU A 6 -7.89 4.52 6.19
N ARG A 7 -7.68 3.47 6.99
CA ARG A 7 -6.87 2.33 6.59
C ARG A 7 -7.51 1.66 5.37
N LEU A 8 -6.73 1.52 4.30
CA LEU A 8 -7.18 1.05 2.98
C LEU A 8 -7.27 -0.48 2.94
N ARG A 9 -7.98 -1.02 1.94
CA ARG A 9 -7.96 -2.47 1.69
C ARG A 9 -6.64 -2.87 1.04
N CYS A 10 -6.10 -4.01 1.48
CA CYS A 10 -4.95 -4.66 0.85
C CYS A 10 -5.29 -5.02 -0.60
N CYS A 11 -4.58 -4.45 -1.57
CA CYS A 11 -4.79 -4.73 -2.99
C CYS A 11 -4.40 -6.15 -3.42
N ILE A 12 -3.79 -6.94 -2.52
CA ILE A 12 -3.33 -8.31 -2.78
C ILE A 12 -4.32 -9.35 -2.25
N CYS A 13 -4.74 -9.25 -0.98
CA CYS A 13 -5.68 -10.22 -0.38
C CYS A 13 -7.12 -9.71 -0.25
N GLY A 14 -7.37 -8.42 -0.46
CA GLY A 14 -8.67 -7.79 -0.27
C GLY A 14 -9.08 -7.56 1.19
N GLY A 15 -8.32 -8.02 2.19
CA GLY A 15 -8.55 -7.73 3.61
C GLY A 15 -8.28 -6.25 3.95
N GLY A 16 -8.83 -5.73 5.04
CA GLY A 16 -8.47 -4.40 5.54
C GLY A 16 -7.05 -4.39 6.12
N THR A 17 -6.31 -3.28 5.99
CA THR A 17 -5.00 -3.12 6.65
C THR A 17 -5.11 -2.68 8.11
N GLU A 18 -6.33 -2.66 8.64
CA GLU A 18 -6.71 -2.22 9.99
C GLU A 18 -5.98 -2.93 11.11
N ASP A 19 -5.66 -4.20 10.96
CA ASP A 19 -4.99 -4.98 12.01
C ASP A 19 -3.51 -5.23 11.70
N SER A 20 -2.99 -4.63 10.63
CA SER A 20 -1.61 -4.86 10.20
C SER A 20 -0.64 -3.85 10.83
N PRO A 21 0.32 -4.30 11.67
CA PRO A 21 1.32 -3.41 12.26
C PRO A 21 2.29 -2.83 11.22
N ARG A 22 2.47 -3.53 10.09
CA ARG A 22 3.26 -3.08 8.94
C ARG A 22 2.36 -3.04 7.71
N TYR A 23 2.05 -1.85 7.21
CA TYR A 23 1.33 -1.68 5.95
C TYR A 23 1.92 -0.49 5.18
N ILE A 24 1.72 -0.52 3.87
CA ILE A 24 2.10 0.59 2.98
C ILE A 24 0.87 1.13 2.28
N GLU A 25 0.96 2.39 1.87
CA GLU A 25 0.03 3.03 0.94
C GLU A 25 0.67 3.06 -0.44
N ILE A 26 -0.06 2.60 -1.45
CA ILE A 26 0.36 2.63 -2.86
C ILE A 26 -0.54 3.65 -3.55
N GLU A 27 0.07 4.70 -4.07
CA GLU A 27 -0.61 5.66 -4.92
C GLU A 27 -0.41 5.31 -6.39
N VAL A 28 -1.52 5.25 -7.13
CA VAL A 28 -1.55 5.09 -8.58
C VAL A 28 -2.11 6.36 -9.18
N THR A 29 -1.38 6.93 -10.14
CA THR A 29 -1.78 8.12 -10.89
C THR A 29 -1.90 7.78 -12.37
N VAL A 30 -2.74 8.54 -13.07
CA VAL A 30 -2.79 8.49 -14.54
C VAL A 30 -1.77 9.46 -15.12
N ALA A 31 -1.09 9.05 -16.19
CA ALA A 31 -0.03 9.88 -16.80
C ALA A 31 -0.57 11.21 -17.36
N ASP A 32 -1.77 11.18 -17.94
CA ASP A 32 -2.43 12.32 -18.57
C ASP A 32 -3.69 12.72 -17.80
N GLY A 33 -3.52 13.16 -16.55
CA GLY A 33 -4.62 13.67 -15.73
C GLY A 33 -4.27 13.85 -14.25
N ASP A 34 -5.26 14.31 -13.48
CA ASP A 34 -5.13 14.56 -12.03
C ASP A 34 -5.78 13.46 -11.17
N ASP A 35 -6.26 12.38 -11.79
CA ASP A 35 -6.90 11.28 -11.07
C ASP A 35 -5.86 10.48 -10.27
N ARG A 36 -6.19 10.23 -9.01
CA ARG A 36 -5.34 9.52 -8.05
C ARG A 36 -6.15 8.45 -7.35
N GLN A 37 -5.59 7.25 -7.23
CA GLN A 37 -6.16 6.16 -6.47
C GLN A 37 -5.17 5.67 -5.43
N LEU A 38 -5.65 5.43 -4.21
CA LEU A 38 -4.85 4.89 -3.12
C LEU A 38 -5.26 3.45 -2.84
N PHE A 39 -4.26 2.60 -2.59
CA PHE A 39 -4.41 1.24 -2.11
C PHE A 39 -3.61 1.02 -0.83
N GLY A 40 -4.07 0.08 -0.01
CA GLY A 40 -3.25 -0.46 1.07
C GLY A 40 -2.53 -1.72 0.61
N ALA A 41 -1.47 -2.10 1.28
CA ALA A 41 -0.96 -3.47 1.25
C ALA A 41 -0.36 -3.86 2.60
N HIS A 42 -0.66 -5.08 3.08
CA HIS A 42 0.12 -5.67 4.16
C HIS A 42 1.57 -5.83 3.71
N ALA A 43 2.53 -5.48 4.56
CA ALA A 43 3.95 -5.57 4.21
C ALA A 43 4.32 -6.97 3.70
N ASP A 44 3.91 -8.02 4.42
CA ASP A 44 4.23 -9.40 4.07
C ASP A 44 3.63 -9.83 2.71
N HIS A 45 2.41 -9.39 2.40
CA HIS A 45 1.81 -9.65 1.10
C HIS A 45 2.54 -8.88 0.00
N PHE A 46 2.89 -7.62 0.23
CA PHE A 46 3.63 -6.83 -0.74
C PHE A 46 5.01 -7.42 -1.01
N GLU A 47 5.75 -7.79 0.03
CA GLU A 47 7.04 -8.47 -0.07
C GLU A 47 6.93 -9.78 -0.87
N SER A 48 5.82 -10.53 -0.76
CA SER A 48 5.61 -11.78 -1.51
C SER A 48 5.47 -11.61 -3.03
N VAL A 49 5.12 -10.41 -3.50
CA VAL A 49 4.97 -10.10 -4.93
C VAL A 49 6.15 -9.31 -5.50
N LEU A 50 7.14 -8.97 -4.67
CA LEU A 50 8.36 -8.32 -5.12
C LEU A 50 9.22 -9.28 -5.96
N ALA A 51 9.93 -8.71 -6.94
CA ALA A 51 10.94 -9.45 -7.68
C ALA A 51 12.08 -9.89 -6.74
N GLN A 52 12.74 -10.99 -7.09
CA GLN A 52 13.87 -11.50 -6.30
C GLN A 52 14.93 -10.41 -6.07
N GLY A 53 15.38 -10.28 -4.82
CA GLY A 53 16.39 -9.29 -4.41
C GLY A 53 15.83 -7.93 -3.98
N PHE A 54 14.54 -7.68 -4.18
CA PHE A 54 13.85 -6.49 -3.65
C PHE A 54 13.26 -6.79 -2.27
N ARG A 55 13.28 -5.78 -1.40
CA ARG A 55 12.73 -5.84 -0.03
C ARG A 55 12.05 -4.52 0.29
N LEU A 56 11.01 -4.56 1.12
CA LEU A 56 10.39 -3.37 1.67
C LEU A 56 11.21 -2.89 2.88
N GLU A 57 11.59 -1.62 2.87
CA GLU A 57 12.18 -0.94 4.03
C GLU A 57 11.24 0.21 4.42
N ILE A 58 10.74 0.18 5.66
CA ILE A 58 9.97 1.27 6.24
C ILE A 58 10.97 2.10 7.03
N LEU A 59 11.26 3.30 6.55
CA LEU A 59 12.15 4.25 7.22
C LEU A 59 11.31 5.06 8.22
N ASP A 60 11.75 5.09 9.48
CA ASP A 60 11.13 5.87 10.57
C ASP A 60 11.29 7.39 10.39
#